data_AF-A0ABD6LLX8-F1
#
_entry.id   AF-A0ABD6LLX8-F1
#
_cell.length_a   1.000
_cell.length_b   1.000
_cell.length_c   1.000
_cell.angle_alpha   90.00
_cell.angle_beta   90.00
_cell.angle_gamma   90.00
#
_symmetry.space_group_name_H-M   'P 1'
#
loop_
_entity.id
_entity.type
_entity.pdbx_description
1 polymer ?
#
loop_
_entity_poly.entity_id
_entity_poly.type
_entity_poly.pdbx_seq_one_letter_code
_entity_poly.pdbx_strand_id
1 'polypeptide(L)'
;MFQTFIQGLLSPLERKSIEPVALHFSGEKYVRPLQRFFTRSPFDKQPLLDTYQELLSRQIGAGCGMLSVGDTSFVKKEKHSAGVKQQYSGCLGKTENCQSGVFLACTGDKGYGLVDYEPYISAGRRGKGPDPCRAEIPALFFRPCGREPKLCEARGGNMA
;
A
#
# COMPACT_ATOMS: atom_id res chain seq x y z
N MET A 1 19.07 -4.95 -2.77
CA MET A 1 18.02 -5.84 -2.24
C MET A 1 16.62 -5.38 -2.62
N PHE A 2 16.17 -4.19 -2.20
CA PHE A 2 14.83 -3.69 -2.56
C PHE A 2 14.62 -3.58 -4.08
N GLN A 3 15.57 -2.99 -4.81
CA GLN A 3 15.51 -2.88 -6.27
C GLN A 3 15.33 -4.24 -6.98
N THR A 4 16.09 -5.25 -6.57
CA THR A 4 15.99 -6.64 -7.09
C THR A 4 14.58 -7.18 -6.90
N PHE A 5 13.96 -6.91 -5.75
CA PHE A 5 12.60 -7.34 -5.49
C PHE A 5 11.58 -6.65 -6.40
N ILE A 6 11.69 -5.33 -6.59
CA ILE A 6 10.82 -4.57 -7.50
C ILE A 6 10.99 -5.04 -8.94
N GLN A 7 12.23 -5.26 -9.40
CA GLN A 7 12.50 -5.84 -10.72
C GLN A 7 11.84 -7.21 -10.86
N GLY A 8 11.91 -8.04 -9.81
CA GLY A 8 11.17 -9.31 -9.72
C GLY A 8 9.67 -9.15 -9.88
N LEU A 9 9.05 -8.19 -9.19
CA LEU A 9 7.62 -7.93 -9.29
C LEU A 9 7.19 -7.45 -10.69
N LEU A 10 8.06 -6.71 -11.39
CA LEU A 10 7.79 -6.20 -12.74
C LEU A 10 8.24 -7.16 -13.86
N SER A 11 8.93 -8.25 -13.50
CA SER A 11 9.41 -9.25 -14.45
C SER A 11 8.29 -10.20 -14.93
N PRO A 12 8.52 -10.93 -16.03
CA PRO A 12 7.61 -11.98 -16.51
C PRO A 12 7.69 -13.28 -15.69
N LEU A 13 8.30 -13.29 -14.51
CA LEU A 13 8.34 -14.47 -13.65
C LEU A 13 6.92 -14.92 -13.28
N GLU A 14 6.65 -16.22 -13.48
CA GLU A 14 5.36 -16.84 -13.14
C GLU A 14 5.09 -16.75 -11.63
N ARG A 15 6.10 -17.05 -10.80
CA ARG A 15 6.02 -16.91 -9.35
C ARG A 15 6.87 -15.72 -8.89
N LYS A 16 6.21 -14.76 -8.24
CA LYS A 16 6.82 -13.52 -7.75
C LYS A 16 7.15 -13.54 -6.25
N SER A 17 7.40 -14.73 -5.70
CA SER A 17 7.91 -14.86 -4.34
C SER A 17 9.41 -14.51 -4.28
N ILE A 18 9.93 -14.29 -3.06
CA ILE A 18 11.32 -13.83 -2.84
C ILE A 18 12.36 -14.78 -3.47
N GLU A 19 12.13 -16.09 -3.39
CA GLU A 19 13.09 -17.10 -3.86
C GLU A 19 13.24 -17.11 -5.40
N PRO A 20 12.18 -17.27 -6.21
CA PRO A 20 12.27 -17.14 -7.67
C PRO A 20 12.90 -15.82 -8.12
N VAL A 21 12.56 -14.71 -7.46
CA VAL A 21 13.14 -13.40 -7.76
C VAL A 21 14.63 -13.37 -7.47
N ALA A 22 15.05 -13.86 -6.30
CA ALA A 22 16.46 -13.94 -5.94
C ALA A 22 17.23 -14.84 -6.91
N LEU A 23 16.70 -16.03 -7.23
CA LEU A 23 17.33 -16.97 -8.16
C LEU A 23 17.52 -16.36 -9.54
N HIS A 24 16.52 -15.64 -10.05
CA HIS A 24 16.57 -15.05 -11.38
C HIS A 24 17.52 -13.84 -11.48
N PHE A 25 17.52 -12.95 -10.48
CA PHE A 25 18.25 -11.67 -10.58
C PHE A 25 19.56 -11.60 -9.79
N SER A 26 19.80 -12.51 -8.84
CA SER A 26 20.95 -12.41 -7.93
C SER A 26 21.64 -13.75 -7.65
N GLY A 27 20.98 -14.88 -7.93
CA GLY A 27 21.49 -16.23 -7.70
C GLY A 27 21.18 -16.78 -6.30
N GLU A 28 21.41 -18.08 -6.13
CA GLU A 28 21.03 -18.87 -4.95
C GLU A 28 21.55 -18.29 -3.62
N LYS A 29 22.78 -17.76 -3.64
CA LYS A 29 23.45 -17.14 -2.48
C LYS A 29 22.63 -16.01 -1.85
N TYR A 30 21.76 -15.36 -2.63
CA TYR A 30 20.99 -14.19 -2.23
C TYR A 30 19.56 -14.50 -1.78
N VAL A 31 19.09 -15.75 -1.88
CA VAL A 31 17.74 -16.14 -1.42
C VAL A 31 17.56 -15.83 0.07
N ARG A 32 18.46 -16.35 0.91
CA ARG A 32 18.43 -16.15 2.37
C ARG A 32 18.64 -14.69 2.79
N PRO A 33 19.61 -13.95 2.23
CA PRO A 33 19.72 -12.51 2.43
C PRO A 33 18.47 -11.71 2.07
N LEU A 34 17.82 -12.01 0.94
CA LEU A 34 16.62 -11.27 0.50
C LEU A 34 15.41 -11.57 1.41
N GLN A 35 15.25 -12.82 1.86
CA GLN A 35 14.26 -13.15 2.89
C GLN A 35 14.51 -12.38 4.19
N ARG A 36 15.75 -12.37 4.68
CA ARG A 36 16.11 -11.64 5.91
C ARG A 36 15.86 -10.13 5.79
N PHE A 37 16.10 -9.56 4.61
CA PHE A 37 15.80 -8.15 4.34
C PHE A 37 14.32 -7.83 4.63
N PHE A 38 13.38 -8.61 4.09
CA PHE A 38 11.95 -8.37 4.30
C PHE A 38 11.41 -8.77 5.68
N THR A 39 12.08 -9.68 6.39
CA THR A 39 11.61 -10.13 7.72
C THR A 39 12.21 -9.34 8.89
N ARG A 40 13.45 -8.86 8.76
CA ARG A 40 14.21 -8.29 9.90
C ARG A 40 14.78 -6.90 9.68
N SER A 41 14.84 -6.41 8.43
CA SER A 41 15.37 -5.07 8.21
C SER A 41 14.44 -4.05 8.86
N PRO A 42 14.96 -3.06 9.61
CA PRO A 42 14.18 -1.87 9.88
C PRO A 42 13.85 -1.25 8.52
N PHE A 43 12.57 -1.17 8.21
CA PHE A 43 12.08 -0.64 6.95
C PHE A 43 11.12 0.50 7.28
N ASP A 44 11.57 1.72 7.05
CA ASP A 44 10.72 2.90 7.18
C ASP A 44 9.91 3.06 5.89
N LYS A 45 8.58 3.03 6.02
CA LYS A 45 7.67 3.18 4.89
C LYS A 45 7.62 4.61 4.36
N GLN A 46 7.87 5.62 5.21
CA GLN A 46 7.60 7.01 4.87
C GLN A 46 8.49 7.53 3.74
N PRO A 47 9.83 7.33 3.75
CA PRO A 47 10.68 7.82 2.67
C PRO A 47 10.37 7.17 1.31
N LEU A 48 9.94 5.90 1.33
CA LEU A 48 9.51 5.20 0.12
C LEU A 48 8.22 5.81 -0.43
N LEU A 49 7.23 6.04 0.45
CA LEU A 49 5.96 6.66 0.07
C LEU A 49 6.17 8.08 -0.46
N ASP A 50 7.03 8.88 0.17
CA ASP A 50 7.34 10.24 -0.29
C ASP A 50 7.93 10.22 -1.71
N THR A 51 8.90 9.32 -1.95
CA THR A 51 9.52 9.13 -3.28
C THR A 51 8.47 8.70 -4.30
N TYR A 52 7.59 7.77 -3.93
CA TYR A 52 6.52 7.29 -4.81
C TYR A 52 5.51 8.40 -5.15
N GLN A 53 5.07 9.17 -4.17
CA GLN A 53 4.13 10.28 -4.37
C GLN A 53 4.73 11.39 -5.24
N GLU A 54 6.03 11.66 -5.10
CA GLU A 54 6.75 12.60 -5.97
C GLU A 54 6.76 12.10 -7.43
N LEU A 55 7.12 10.84 -7.65
CA LEU A 55 7.12 10.22 -8.98
C LEU A 55 5.71 10.18 -9.59
N LEU A 56 4.72 9.82 -8.79
CA LEU A 56 3.32 9.80 -9.21
C LEU A 56 2.88 11.21 -9.63
N SER A 57 3.14 12.23 -8.81
CA SER A 57 2.76 13.62 -9.11
C SER A 57 3.32 14.11 -10.44
N ARG A 58 4.54 13.69 -10.79
CA ARG A 58 5.17 14.02 -12.08
C ARG A 58 4.50 13.30 -13.25
N GLN A 59 4.05 12.07 -13.05
CA GLN A 59 3.40 11.27 -14.10
C GLN A 59 1.96 11.72 -14.38
N ILE A 60 1.15 11.92 -13.34
CA ILE A 60 -0.29 12.22 -13.50
C ILE A 60 -0.59 13.69 -13.80
N GLY A 61 0.39 14.59 -13.63
CA GLY A 61 0.26 16.03 -13.85
C GLY A 61 0.14 16.83 -12.54
N ALA A 62 0.38 18.14 -12.63
CA ALA A 62 0.43 19.03 -11.47
C ALA A 62 -0.98 19.26 -10.88
N GLY A 63 -1.39 18.36 -9.98
CA GLY A 63 -2.62 18.46 -9.21
C GLY A 63 -3.48 17.20 -9.35
N CYS A 64 -3.93 16.66 -8.21
CA CYS A 64 -4.97 15.65 -8.18
C CYS A 64 -6.30 16.30 -8.55
N GLY A 65 -6.81 16.05 -9.76
CA GLY A 65 -8.11 16.52 -10.20
C GLY A 65 -9.26 15.90 -9.38
N MET A 66 -9.05 14.69 -8.85
CA MET A 66 -9.94 14.03 -7.91
C MET A 66 -9.17 13.10 -6.98
N LEU A 67 -9.57 13.07 -5.71
CA LEU A 67 -9.15 12.05 -4.74
C LEU A 67 -10.30 11.09 -4.48
N SER A 68 -10.01 9.80 -4.52
CA SER A 68 -10.98 8.74 -4.24
C SER A 68 -10.49 7.88 -3.09
N VAL A 69 -11.38 7.62 -2.13
CA VAL A 69 -11.12 6.73 -1.00
C VAL A 69 -11.96 5.49 -1.20
N GLY A 70 -11.34 4.32 -1.07
CA GLY A 70 -12.04 3.04 -1.12
C GLY A 70 -11.37 2.02 -0.22
N ASP A 71 -12.16 1.08 0.29
CA ASP A 71 -11.64 -0.09 0.97
C ASP A 71 -11.37 -1.22 -0.02
N THR A 72 -10.41 -2.09 0.31
CA THR A 72 -10.17 -3.32 -0.44
C THR A 72 -9.76 -4.42 0.52
N SER A 73 -10.30 -5.62 0.31
CA SER A 73 -10.09 -6.80 1.14
C SER A 73 -9.36 -7.91 0.38
N PHE A 74 -8.32 -8.47 0.99
CA PHE A 74 -7.52 -9.58 0.46
C PHE A 74 -7.79 -10.85 1.26
N VAL A 75 -8.38 -11.85 0.61
CA VAL A 75 -8.71 -13.13 1.25
C VAL A 75 -7.44 -13.90 1.58
N LYS A 76 -7.36 -14.41 2.81
CA LYS A 76 -6.18 -15.12 3.33
C LYS A 76 -6.61 -16.46 3.93
N LYS A 77 -5.91 -17.53 3.55
CA LYS A 77 -6.13 -18.86 4.14
C LYS A 77 -5.49 -19.00 5.52
N GLU A 78 -4.37 -18.30 5.74
CA GLU A 78 -3.59 -18.36 6.98
C GLU A 78 -4.04 -17.33 8.03
N LYS A 79 -3.53 -17.46 9.27
CA LYS A 79 -3.89 -16.59 10.41
C LYS A 79 -2.74 -15.74 10.96
N HIS A 80 -1.55 -15.81 10.36
CA HIS A 80 -0.32 -15.20 10.87
C HIS A 80 0.03 -13.86 10.21
N SER A 81 -0.54 -13.57 9.05
CA SER A 81 -0.41 -12.27 8.39
C SER A 81 -1.03 -11.16 9.26
N ALA A 82 -0.36 -10.01 9.36
CA ALA A 82 -0.84 -8.86 10.14
C ALA A 82 -2.19 -8.35 9.59
N GLY A 83 -3.10 -7.94 10.47
CA GLY A 83 -4.43 -7.44 10.08
C GLY A 83 -5.40 -8.50 9.54
N VAL A 84 -5.03 -9.79 9.51
CA VAL A 84 -5.93 -10.86 9.06
C VAL A 84 -6.93 -11.24 10.15
N LYS A 85 -8.22 -11.21 9.80
CA LYS A 85 -9.33 -11.68 10.64
C LYS A 85 -10.54 -12.06 9.78
N GLN A 86 -11.49 -12.76 10.38
CA GLN A 86 -12.85 -12.83 9.84
C GLN A 86 -13.48 -11.43 9.84
N GLN A 87 -13.67 -10.88 8.65
CA GLN A 87 -14.31 -9.59 8.42
C GLN A 87 -15.02 -9.62 7.06
N TYR A 88 -15.92 -8.67 6.84
CA TYR A 88 -16.66 -8.60 5.59
C TYR A 88 -15.71 -8.26 4.44
N SER A 89 -15.72 -9.10 3.40
CA SER A 89 -14.93 -8.93 2.19
C SER A 89 -15.84 -8.42 1.09
N GLY A 90 -15.75 -7.13 0.74
CA GLY A 90 -16.56 -6.55 -0.34
C GLY A 90 -16.42 -7.34 -1.65
N CYS A 91 -15.21 -7.80 -1.97
CA CYS A 91 -14.96 -8.60 -3.17
C CYS A 91 -15.65 -9.98 -3.19
N LEU A 92 -15.96 -10.57 -2.03
CA LEU A 92 -16.63 -11.88 -1.92
C LEU A 92 -18.12 -11.76 -1.55
N GLY A 93 -18.57 -10.58 -1.12
CA GLY A 93 -19.93 -10.37 -0.63
C GLY A 93 -20.25 -11.08 0.69
N LYS A 94 -19.25 -11.57 1.43
CA LYS A 94 -19.42 -12.34 2.66
C LYS A 94 -18.31 -12.10 3.69
N THR A 95 -18.57 -12.49 4.93
CA THR A 95 -17.58 -12.52 6.00
C THR A 95 -16.64 -13.70 5.79
N GLU A 96 -15.36 -13.42 5.62
CA GLU A 96 -14.31 -14.42 5.44
C GLU A 96 -13.02 -13.98 6.13
N ASN A 97 -12.09 -14.91 6.27
CA ASN A 97 -10.75 -14.57 6.75
C ASN A 97 -10.02 -13.74 5.68
N CYS A 98 -9.91 -12.43 5.90
CA CYS A 98 -9.26 -11.52 4.97
C CYS A 98 -8.46 -10.44 5.71
N GLN A 99 -7.62 -9.74 4.96
CA GLN A 99 -6.93 -8.53 5.37
C GLN A 99 -7.52 -7.37 4.59
N SER A 100 -8.07 -6.37 5.26
CA SER A 100 -8.63 -5.19 4.60
C SER A 100 -7.73 -3.98 4.80
N GLY A 101 -7.79 -3.04 3.87
CA GLY A 101 -7.12 -1.75 3.97
C GLY A 101 -7.96 -0.68 3.30
N VAL A 102 -7.76 0.56 3.72
CA VAL A 102 -8.30 1.75 3.06
C VAL A 102 -7.21 2.32 2.16
N PHE A 103 -7.57 2.61 0.93
CA PHE A 103 -6.67 3.10 -0.10
C PHE A 103 -7.13 4.47 -0.57
N LEU A 104 -6.17 5.38 -0.69
CA LEU A 104 -6.36 6.68 -1.32
C LEU A 104 -5.83 6.61 -2.74
N ALA A 105 -6.64 6.99 -3.71
CA ALA A 105 -6.26 7.13 -5.11
C ALA A 105 -6.39 8.59 -5.55
N CYS A 106 -5.55 8.97 -6.50
CA CYS A 106 -5.59 10.26 -7.15
C CYS A 106 -5.73 10.08 -8.66
N THR A 107 -6.61 10.88 -9.25
CA THR A 107 -6.81 10.98 -10.70
C THR A 107 -6.44 12.39 -11.13
N GLY A 108 -5.55 12.49 -12.12
CA GLY A 108 -5.18 13.72 -12.80
C GLY A 108 -5.40 13.60 -14.31
N ASP A 109 -5.10 14.66 -15.04
CA ASP A 109 -5.38 14.74 -16.47
C ASP A 109 -4.62 13.70 -17.31
N LYS A 110 -3.49 13.19 -16.80
CA LYS A 110 -2.64 12.21 -17.50
C LYS A 110 -2.83 10.77 -17.02
N GLY A 111 -3.66 10.53 -16.01
CA GLY A 111 -3.89 9.18 -15.47
C GLY A 111 -4.25 9.16 -14.00
N TYR A 112 -4.12 8.00 -13.37
CA TYR A 112 -4.48 7.78 -11.98
C TYR A 112 -3.47 6.88 -11.27
N GLY A 113 -3.41 6.96 -9.95
CA GLY A 113 -2.58 6.08 -9.13
C GLY A 113 -2.97 6.10 -7.66
N LEU A 114 -2.51 5.10 -6.91
CA LEU A 114 -2.65 5.08 -5.46
C LEU A 114 -1.72 6.15 -4.85
N VAL A 115 -2.10 6.77 -3.76
CA VAL A 115 -1.33 7.83 -3.09
C VAL A 115 -0.86 7.35 -1.74
N ASP A 116 -1.78 6.76 -0.98
CA ASP A 116 -1.50 6.23 0.35
C ASP A 116 -2.45 5.07 0.66
N TYR A 117 -2.14 4.32 1.70
CA TYR A 117 -2.97 3.25 2.21
C TYR A 117 -2.76 3.06 3.71
N GLU A 118 -3.82 2.68 4.40
CA GLU A 118 -3.75 2.28 5.80
C GLU A 118 -4.42 0.92 5.99
N PRO A 119 -3.70 -0.09 6.52
CA PRO A 119 -4.30 -1.38 6.84
C PRO A 119 -5.38 -1.25 7.91
N TYR A 120 -6.52 -1.91 7.72
CA TYR A 120 -7.57 -1.97 8.72
C TYR A 120 -7.19 -2.98 9.80
N ILE A 121 -6.86 -2.49 11.00
CA ILE A 121 -6.55 -3.31 12.16
C ILE A 121 -7.76 -3.34 13.09
N SER A 122 -8.56 -4.40 12.99
CA SER A 122 -9.70 -4.57 13.90
C SER A 122 -9.22 -4.80 15.34
N ALA A 123 -9.89 -4.17 16.31
CA ALA A 123 -9.70 -4.48 17.72
C ALA A 123 -9.99 -5.97 17.97
N GLY A 124 -9.03 -6.72 18.53
CA GLY A 124 -9.26 -8.11 18.94
C GLY A 124 -8.09 -9.07 18.86
N ARG A 125 -6.95 -8.71 18.25
CA ARG A 125 -5.68 -9.43 18.44
C ARG A 125 -4.54 -8.44 18.67
N ARG A 126 -4.23 -8.19 19.94
CA ARG A 126 -3.10 -7.38 20.40
C ARG A 126 -1.79 -8.15 20.16
N GLY A 127 -1.01 -7.75 19.15
CA GLY A 127 0.45 -7.86 19.24
C GLY A 127 0.96 -6.66 20.04
N LYS A 128 1.98 -6.82 20.89
CA LYS A 128 2.61 -5.69 21.60
C LYS A 128 3.19 -4.71 20.58
N GLY A 129 2.51 -3.60 20.34
CA GLY A 129 2.92 -2.48 19.49
C GLY A 129 1.96 -1.30 19.68
N PRO A 130 2.38 -0.05 19.44
CA PRO A 130 1.56 1.13 19.67
C PRO A 130 0.32 1.16 18.76
N ASP A 131 -0.78 1.69 19.30
CA ASP A 131 -2.11 1.72 18.69
C ASP A 131 -2.18 2.60 17.43
N PRO A 132 -2.55 2.08 16.24
CA PRO A 132 -2.96 2.89 15.10
C PRO A 132 -4.48 3.11 15.09
N CYS A 133 -5.19 2.80 16.18
CA CYS A 133 -6.65 2.90 16.31
C CYS A 133 -7.13 4.35 16.42
N ARG A 134 -6.77 5.14 15.42
CA ARG A 134 -7.60 6.19 14.85
C ARG A 134 -7.36 6.10 13.35
N ALA A 135 -8.30 5.47 12.65
CA ALA A 135 -8.64 5.94 11.32
C ALA A 135 -9.34 7.30 11.47
N GLU A 136 -8.67 8.27 12.13
CA GLU A 136 -8.82 9.65 11.71
C GLU A 136 -8.30 9.63 10.29
N ILE A 137 -9.16 9.94 9.32
CA ILE A 137 -8.71 10.28 7.97
C ILE A 137 -7.59 11.30 8.21
N PRO A 138 -6.30 10.93 8.03
CA PRO A 138 -5.25 11.86 8.32
C PRO A 138 -5.52 13.08 7.44
N ALA A 139 -5.24 14.29 7.93
CA ALA A 139 -5.09 15.44 7.06
C ALA A 139 -3.92 15.11 6.11
N LEU A 140 -4.24 14.44 5.01
CA LEU A 140 -3.31 13.85 4.07
C LEU A 140 -2.84 14.95 3.15
N PHE A 141 -1.65 15.45 3.44
CA PHE A 141 -0.96 16.40 2.59
C PHE A 141 -0.30 15.65 1.44
N PHE A 142 -1.02 15.52 0.32
CA PHE A 142 -0.36 15.23 -0.95
C PHE A 142 0.64 16.36 -1.23
N ARG A 143 1.92 16.02 -1.34
CA ARG A 143 2.99 16.98 -1.65
C ARG A 143 3.26 16.97 -3.17
N PRO A 144 2.60 17.83 -3.96
CA PRO A 144 2.99 18.00 -5.36
C PRO A 144 4.43 18.51 -5.43
N CYS A 145 5.21 17.95 -6.36
CA CYS A 145 6.58 18.37 -6.63
C CYS A 145 6.67 19.91 -6.80
N GLY A 146 7.30 20.60 -5.84
CA GLY A 146 7.62 22.03 -5.92
C GLY A 146 6.52 23.03 -5.54
N ARG A 147 5.44 22.63 -4.85
CA ARG A 147 4.45 23.58 -4.28
C ARG A 147 4.18 23.29 -2.82
N GLU A 148 3.95 24.36 -2.04
CA GLU A 148 3.47 24.24 -0.66
C GLU A 148 2.22 23.36 -0.60
N PRO A 149 2.09 22.50 0.42
CA PRO A 149 0.98 21.57 0.56
C PRO A 149 -0.34 22.34 0.68
N LYS A 150 -1.21 22.22 -0.32
CA LYS A 150 -2.58 22.74 -0.25
C LYS A 150 -3.52 21.60 0.14
N LEU A 151 -4.35 21.86 1.15
CA LEU A 151 -5.48 21.00 1.47
C LEU A 151 -6.43 20.99 0.26
N CYS A 152 -6.48 19.88 -0.47
CA CYS A 152 -7.53 19.66 -1.46
C CYS A 152 -8.82 19.32 -0.71
N GLU A 153 -9.67 20.31 -0.48
CA GLU A 153 -11.01 20.09 0.05
C GLU A 153 -11.79 19.17 -0.89
N ALA A 154 -12.18 18.00 -0.39
CA ALA A 154 -13.09 17.10 -1.09
C ALA A 154 -14.43 17.82 -1.26
N ARG A 155 -14.76 18.25 -2.48
CA ARG A 155 -16.11 18.72 -2.79
C ARG A 155 -17.05 17.53 -2.72
N GLY A 156 -17.78 17.43 -1.61
CA GLY A 156 -18.87 16.46 -1.44
C GLY A 156 -19.94 16.70 -2.51
N GLY A 157 -19.98 15.82 -3.51
CA GLY A 157 -21.09 15.73 -4.43
C GLY A 157 -22.26 15.05 -3.72
N ASN A 158 -23.31 15.83 -3.41
CA ASN A 158 -24.61 15.31 -3.02
C ASN A 158 -25.15 14.47 -4.20
N MET A 159 -25.26 13.16 -4.02
CA MET A 159 -26.15 12.34 -4.84
C MET A 159 -27.53 12.37 -4.17
N ALA A 160 -28.43 13.15 -4.76
CA ALA A 160 -29.87 12.98 -4.65
C ALA A 160 -30.32 11.79 -5.51
#